data_AF-A0A4Y1RJQ4-F1
#
_entry.id   AF-A0A4Y1RJQ4-F1
#
_cell.length_a   1.000
_cell.length_b   1.000
_cell.length_c   1.000
_cell.angle_alpha   90.00
_cell.angle_beta   90.00
_cell.angle_gamma   90.00
#
_symmetry.space_group_name_H-M   'P 1'
#
loop_
_entity.id
_entity.type
_entity.pdbx_description
1 polymer ?
#
loop_
_entity_poly.entity_id
_entity_poly.type
_entity_poly.pdbx_seq_one_letter_code
_entity_poly.pdbx_strand_id
1 'polypeptide(L)'
;MAQGWGSLHFYFKARGWATYLAAAGVGSGCIYRTSVAYVFEVSIRLTDSGLEKMFDIIGIVYQYIKLLRQVSPQEWIFRELQDIGNMEFKFTEEEHQNKIYYFIQQNI
;
A
#
# COMPACT_ATOMS: atom_id res chain seq x y z
N MET A 1 0.12 -4.12 -5.41
CA MET A 1 1.09 -4.88 -4.59
C MET A 1 2.50 -4.43 -4.96
N ALA A 2 3.25 -3.76 -4.08
CA ALA A 2 4.60 -3.24 -4.37
C ALA A 2 5.71 -4.16 -3.81
N GLN A 3 5.68 -5.45 -4.21
CA GLN A 3 6.63 -6.48 -3.76
C GLN A 3 7.54 -6.97 -4.90
N GLY A 4 7.49 -6.33 -6.06
CA GLY A 4 8.28 -6.67 -7.25
C GLY A 4 9.78 -6.37 -7.10
N TRP A 5 10.56 -6.85 -8.08
CA TRP A 5 11.99 -6.59 -8.18
C TRP A 5 12.24 -5.08 -8.29
N GLY A 6 13.24 -4.57 -7.56
CA GLY A 6 13.50 -3.13 -7.45
C GLY A 6 12.59 -2.38 -6.46
N SER A 7 11.62 -3.05 -5.82
CA SER A 7 10.85 -2.44 -4.73
C SER A 7 11.68 -2.24 -3.47
N LEU A 8 11.24 -1.28 -2.66
CA LEU A 8 11.82 -1.01 -1.34
C LEU A 8 11.78 -2.24 -0.41
N HIS A 9 10.68 -3.01 -0.48
CA HIS A 9 10.55 -4.25 0.29
C HIS A 9 11.60 -5.30 -0.15
N PHE A 10 11.76 -5.50 -1.46
CA PHE A 10 12.78 -6.41 -1.99
C PHE A 10 14.18 -6.02 -1.53
N TYR A 11 14.51 -4.73 -1.59
CA TYR A 11 15.82 -4.22 -1.17
C TYR A 11 16.11 -4.50 0.32
N PHE A 12 15.16 -4.23 1.22
CA PHE A 12 15.35 -4.50 2.64
C PHE A 12 15.39 -6.00 2.96
N LYS A 13 14.58 -6.80 2.27
CA LYS A 13 14.58 -8.25 2.43
C LYS A 13 15.90 -8.88 1.98
N ALA A 14 16.46 -8.43 0.86
CA ALA A 14 17.74 -8.92 0.34
C ALA A 14 18.91 -8.64 1.29
N ARG A 15 18.85 -7.56 2.08
CA ARG A 15 19.84 -7.23 3.11
C ARG A 15 19.59 -7.88 4.46
N GLY A 16 18.49 -8.62 4.60
CA GLY A 16 18.07 -9.20 5.88
C GLY A 16 17.57 -8.16 6.89
N TRP A 17 17.27 -6.93 6.47
CA TRP A 17 16.90 -5.83 7.37
C TRP A 17 15.42 -5.80 7.74
N ALA A 18 14.53 -6.26 6.86
CA ALA A 18 13.10 -6.28 7.13
C ALA A 18 12.43 -7.52 6.56
N THR A 19 11.40 -7.99 7.25
CA THR A 19 10.58 -9.14 6.84
C THR A 19 9.24 -8.72 6.25
N TYR A 20 8.81 -7.48 6.51
CA TYR A 20 7.54 -6.95 6.04
C TYR A 20 7.65 -5.45 5.76
N LEU A 21 7.01 -5.00 4.69
CA LEU A 21 6.76 -3.60 4.41
C LEU A 21 5.38 -3.49 3.76
N ALA A 22 4.52 -2.67 4.35
CA ALA A 22 3.29 -2.24 3.73
C ALA A 22 3.14 -0.74 3.90
N ALA A 23 2.69 -0.09 2.85
CA ALA A 23 2.03 1.19 2.97
C ALA A 23 0.54 0.90 2.96
N ALA A 24 -0.18 1.35 3.98
CA ALA A 24 -1.62 1.30 3.94
C ALA A 24 -2.07 2.17 2.76
N GLY A 25 -2.52 1.52 1.69
CA GLY A 25 -3.45 2.15 0.76
C GLY A 25 -4.69 2.55 1.54
N VAL A 26 -5.33 3.64 1.13
CA VAL A 26 -6.41 4.27 1.86
C VAL A 26 -7.46 3.26 2.37
N GLY A 27 -7.39 2.91 3.66
CA GLY A 27 -8.44 2.19 4.39
C GLY A 27 -8.08 0.80 4.92
N SER A 28 -7.70 0.72 6.20
CA SER A 28 -8.07 -0.43 7.07
C SER A 28 -7.96 -0.11 8.57
N GLY A 29 -8.11 1.16 8.96
CA GLY A 29 -8.17 1.57 10.35
C GLY A 29 -9.09 2.78 10.49
N CYS A 30 -10.32 2.55 10.96
CA CYS A 30 -11.34 3.60 11.16
C CYS A 30 -10.91 4.73 12.11
N ILE A 31 -9.74 4.61 12.75
CA ILE A 31 -9.23 5.51 13.78
C ILE A 31 -8.41 6.69 13.21
N TYR A 32 -8.05 6.65 11.92
CA TYR A 32 -7.10 7.62 11.32
C TYR A 32 -7.68 8.44 10.17
N ARG A 33 -9.00 8.48 10.05
CA ARG A 33 -9.70 9.17 8.97
C ARG A 33 -10.88 9.96 9.53
N THR A 34 -10.80 11.27 9.40
CA THR A 34 -11.93 12.18 9.63
C THR A 34 -12.40 12.73 8.29
N SER A 35 -13.49 13.51 8.27
CA SER A 35 -13.92 14.23 7.07
C SER A 35 -12.91 15.29 6.59
N VAL A 36 -11.94 15.66 7.43
CA VAL A 36 -10.98 16.75 7.16
C VAL A 36 -9.52 16.29 7.09
N ALA A 37 -9.20 15.09 7.54
CA ALA A 37 -7.82 14.61 7.61
C ALA A 37 -7.70 13.10 7.39
N TYR A 38 -6.56 12.71 6.81
CA TYR A 38 -6.19 11.32 6.59
C TYR A 38 -4.73 11.08 6.95
N VAL A 39 -4.44 9.98 7.62
CA VAL A 39 -3.07 9.53 7.89
C VAL A 39 -2.67 8.48 6.87
N PHE A 40 -1.57 8.73 6.17
CA PHE A 40 -0.90 7.71 5.37
C PHE A 40 0.14 6.99 6.23
N GLU A 41 -0.05 5.70 6.45
CA GLU A 41 0.85 4.88 7.28
C GLU A 41 1.75 4.01 6.41
N VAL A 42 3.03 3.94 6.80
CA VAL A 42 3.98 2.96 6.29
C VAL A 42 4.48 2.13 7.48
N SER A 43 4.15 0.84 7.48
CA SER A 43 4.52 -0.10 8.54
C SER A 43 5.61 -1.05 8.03
N ILE A 44 6.72 -1.14 8.78
CA ILE A 44 7.87 -1.98 8.45
C ILE A 44 8.19 -2.88 9.64
N ARG A 45 8.34 -4.18 9.41
CA ARG A 45 8.81 -5.14 10.43
C ARG A 45 10.30 -5.37 10.26
N LEU A 46 11.09 -4.87 11.20
CA LEU A 46 12.55 -5.00 11.21
C LEU A 46 12.98 -6.37 11.78
N THR A 47 14.12 -6.86 11.32
CA THR A 47 14.89 -7.90 12.02
C THR A 47 15.81 -7.24 13.05
N ASP A 48 16.49 -8.04 13.88
CA ASP A 48 17.48 -7.52 14.83
C ASP A 48 18.59 -6.73 14.12
N SER A 49 19.11 -7.25 13.00
CA SER A 49 20.10 -6.54 12.17
C SER A 49 19.55 -5.26 11.51
N GLY A 50 18.24 -5.26 11.18
CA GLY A 50 17.57 -4.08 10.64
C GLY A 50 17.38 -2.98 11.68
N LEU A 51 17.20 -3.35 12.95
CA LEU A 51 17.07 -2.39 14.05
C LEU A 51 18.35 -1.56 14.22
N GLU A 52 19.53 -2.18 14.08
CA GLU A 52 20.82 -1.47 14.09
C GLU A 52 20.97 -0.48 12.91
N LYS A 53 20.20 -0.67 11.84
CA LYS A 53 20.18 0.14 10.62
C LYS A 53 18.92 0.98 10.50
N MET A 54 18.19 1.19 11.59
CA MET A 54 16.89 1.89 11.58
C MET A 54 16.95 3.26 10.89
N PHE A 55 17.98 4.07 11.19
CA PHE A 55 18.12 5.39 10.56
C PHE A 55 18.42 5.32 9.06
N ASP A 56 19.21 4.32 8.61
CA ASP A 56 19.47 4.10 7.19
C ASP A 56 18.17 3.71 6.47
N ILE A 57 17.39 2.81 7.08
CA ILE A 57 16.09 2.36 6.55
C ILE A 57 15.14 3.55 6.41
N ILE A 58 15.03 4.39 7.44
CA ILE A 58 14.22 5.62 7.39
C ILE A 58 14.71 6.54 6.26
N GLY A 59 16.03 6.76 6.16
CA GLY A 59 16.63 7.57 5.11
C GLY A 59 16.28 7.06 3.70
N ILE A 60 16.34 5.75 3.49
CA ILE A 60 16.01 5.11 2.20
C ILE A 60 14.51 5.25 1.90
N VAL A 61 13.64 5.10 2.89
CA VAL A 61 12.19 5.33 2.73
C VAL A 61 11.93 6.76 2.25
N TYR A 62 12.53 7.77 2.87
CA TYR A 62 12.37 9.17 2.45
C TYR A 62 12.96 9.44 1.06
N GLN A 63 14.09 8.82 0.72
CA GLN A 63 14.65 8.91 -0.64
C GLN A 63 13.70 8.31 -1.68
N TYR A 64 13.08 7.18 -1.37
CA TYR A 64 12.09 6.55 -2.25
C TYR A 64 10.85 7.42 -2.43
N ILE A 65 10.32 8.01 -1.35
CA ILE A 65 9.20 8.96 -1.44
C ILE A 65 9.59 10.18 -2.29
N LYS A 66 10.82 10.69 -2.13
CA LYS A 66 11.31 11.82 -2.94
C LYS A 66 11.39 11.45 -4.42
N LEU A 67 11.85 10.25 -4.75
CA LEU A 67 11.86 9.74 -6.12
C LEU A 67 10.44 9.70 -6.71
N LEU A 68 9.47 9.17 -5.97
CA LEU A 68 8.06 9.14 -6.39
C LEU A 68 7.47 10.54 -6.60
N ARG A 69 7.97 11.58 -5.91
CA ARG A 69 7.52 12.96 -6.11
C ARG A 69 8.13 13.62 -7.35
N GLN A 70 9.28 13.15 -7.82
CA GLN A 70 9.97 13.68 -9.01
C GLN A 70 9.40 13.10 -10.30
N VAL A 71 8.89 11.88 -10.24
CA VAL A 71 8.29 11.18 -11.37
C VAL A 71 6.78 11.42 -11.34
N SER A 72 6.21 11.96 -12.42
CA SER A 72 4.75 12.10 -12.52
C SER A 72 4.08 10.72 -12.43
N PRO A 73 2.84 10.63 -11.91
CA PRO A 73 2.08 9.38 -11.91
C PRO A 73 2.13 8.73 -13.29
N GLN A 74 2.56 7.47 -13.32
CA GLN A 74 2.69 6.76 -14.57
C GLN A 74 1.32 6.20 -14.96
N GLU A 75 0.78 6.69 -16.07
CA GLU A 75 -0.56 6.33 -16.56
C GLU A 75 -0.76 4.81 -16.67
N TRP A 76 0.28 4.06 -17.07
CA TRP A 76 0.19 2.62 -17.17
C TRP A 76 -0.05 1.93 -15.82
N ILE A 77 0.50 2.48 -14.72
CA ILE A 77 0.27 1.96 -13.36
C ILE A 77 -1.19 2.18 -12.96
N PHE A 78 -1.75 3.35 -13.30
CA PHE A 78 -3.15 3.64 -13.03
C PHE A 78 -4.08 2.68 -13.80
N ARG A 79 -3.79 2.44 -15.08
CA ARG A 79 -4.55 1.49 -15.91
C ARG A 79 -4.47 0.07 -15.39
N GLU A 80 -3.29 -0.39 -15.00
CA GLU A 80 -3.12 -1.71 -14.41
C GLU A 80 -3.96 -1.86 -13.13
N LEU A 81 -3.93 -0.87 -12.22
CA LEU A 81 -4.76 -0.88 -11.02
C LEU A 81 -6.27 -0.84 -11.34
N GLN A 82 -6.67 -0.06 -12.34
CA GLN A 82 -8.04 -0.02 -12.82
C GLN A 82 -8.49 -1.37 -13.38
N ASP A 83 -7.65 -2.03 -14.17
CA ASP A 83 -7.96 -3.33 -14.76
C ASP A 83 -8.07 -4.42 -13.68
N ILE A 84 -7.18 -4.42 -12.69
CA ILE A 84 -7.27 -5.30 -11.52
C ILE A 84 -8.59 -5.08 -10.79
N GLY A 85 -8.94 -3.82 -10.46
CA GLY A 85 -10.19 -3.51 -9.77
C GLY A 85 -11.44 -3.90 -10.58
N ASN A 86 -11.40 -3.73 -11.91
CA ASN A 86 -12.47 -4.15 -12.81
C ASN A 86 -12.62 -5.68 -12.84
N MET A 87 -11.50 -6.42 -12.83
CA MET A 87 -11.53 -7.89 -12.78
C MET A 87 -12.08 -8.38 -11.44
N GLU A 88 -11.61 -7.81 -10.32
CA GLU A 88 -12.10 -8.12 -8.98
C GLU A 88 -13.62 -7.92 -8.89
N PHE A 89 -14.15 -6.82 -9.43
CA PHE A 89 -15.59 -6.55 -9.45
C PHE A 89 -16.37 -7.52 -10.36
N LYS A 90 -15.85 -7.81 -11.56
CA LYS A 90 -16.53 -8.67 -12.55
C LYS A 90 -16.63 -10.13 -12.10
N PHE A 91 -15.64 -10.61 -11.36
CA PHE A 91 -15.54 -12.01 -10.95
C PHE A 91 -15.84 -12.22 -9.46
N THR A 92 -16.47 -11.25 -8.79
CA THR A 92 -16.90 -11.42 -7.40
C THR A 92 -18.00 -12.49 -7.28
N GLU A 93 -17.76 -13.52 -6.45
CA GLU A 93 -18.71 -14.60 -6.13
C GLU A 93 -20.03 -14.06 -5.55
N GLU A 94 -21.13 -14.83 -5.70
CA GLU A 94 -22.50 -14.42 -5.32
C GLU A 94 -22.66 -13.97 -3.85
N GLU A 95 -21.89 -14.53 -2.92
CA GLU A 95 -21.90 -14.08 -1.51
C GLU A 95 -21.44 -12.63 -1.33
N HIS A 96 -20.62 -12.10 -2.25
CA HIS A 96 -20.10 -10.73 -2.22
C HIS A 96 -21.07 -9.74 -2.90
N GLN A 97 -21.85 -10.18 -3.89
CA GLN A 97 -22.87 -9.35 -4.54
C GLN A 97 -23.95 -8.88 -3.54
N ASN A 98 -24.32 -9.76 -2.60
CA ASN A 98 -25.22 -9.40 -1.51
C ASN A 98 -24.64 -8.30 -0.60
N LYS A 99 -23.33 -8.35 -0.30
CA LYS A 99 -22.66 -7.29 0.49
C LYS A 99 -22.63 -5.95 -0.24
N ILE A 100 -22.38 -5.93 -1.55
CA ILE A 100 -22.41 -4.70 -2.36
C ILE A 100 -23.82 -4.11 -2.36
N TYR A 101 -24.85 -4.94 -2.51
CA TYR A 101 -26.25 -4.51 -2.42
C TYR A 101 -26.56 -3.85 -1.06
N TYR A 102 -26.18 -4.48 0.05
CA TYR A 102 -26.38 -3.89 1.38
C TYR A 102 -25.58 -2.59 1.59
N PHE A 103 -24.38 -2.47 1.03
CA PHE A 103 -23.58 -1.25 1.14
C PHE A 103 -24.23 -0.07 0.42
N ILE A 104 -24.78 -0.30 -0.78
CA ILE A 104 -25.47 0.74 -1.57
C ILE A 104 -26.73 1.22 -0.84
N GLN A 105 -27.49 0.32 -0.21
CA GLN A 105 -28.71 0.68 0.53
C GLN A 105 -28.45 1.49 1.82
N GLN A 106 -27.23 1.44 2.37
CA GLN A 106 -26.89 2.18 3.58
C GLN A 106 -26.19 3.52 3.32
N ASN A 107 -25.84 3.84 2.07
CA ASN A 107 -25.08 5.05 1.71
C ASN A 107 -25.74 5.86 0.57
N ILE A 108 -27.02 5.61 0.32
CA ILE A 108 -27.96 6.50 -0.40
C ILE A 108 -29.06 6.87 0.59
#